data_AF-A0A0F9MJ31-F1
#
_entry.id   AF-A0A0F9MJ31-F1
#
_cell.length_a   1.000
_cell.length_b   1.000
_cell.length_c   1.000
_cell.angle_alpha   90.00
_cell.angle_beta   90.00
_cell.angle_gamma   90.00
#
_symmetry.space_group_name_H-M   'P 1'
#
loop_
_entity.id
_entity.type
_entity.pdbx_description
1 polymer ?
#
loop_
_entity_poly.entity_id
_entity_poly.type
_entity_poly.pdbx_seq_one_letter_code
_entity_poly.pdbx_strand_id
1 'polypeptide(L)'
;AMVNAPKALWHPVLVILDEAHVFAPEKSKSESVGAVIDMETRGRKRGFCLIPATQRLSKLNKDVAAECNNKMIGRTGLDIDMKRAAEELGFVSKQQMLGLRDLAPGEFYAFGPALCRSVQKIKVGNVQTTHPRSGDKIKSFTPAPTSRVKAVLTKLKDLPQQAETETKTLEEAKAKIRKLEREIRTAPVKTDDKAVERAFKEGARKSQAEADRLRVLFNKALGFGNVAEMALKKLIGLLDEVPSKSVKVVANGIKVAVEPHVHRTLIVPKEAKPVEGDGQLGRCERAILGFLISYPGKVFSKVQVAVMSGYSHSSGGFNNALGKLNSMGLIQRDNGMLMNDGGSDLSGLGVEPQSGNLNSWIARLSKCERAIFQYLSENGETDKLNLGGATNYSPTSGGFNNALGRLNSLGLIKRTGNGVIQINPEISEL
;
A
#
# COMPACT_ATOMS: atom_id res chain seq x y z
N ALA A 1 8.27 7.37 -17.77
CA ALA A 1 7.26 6.59 -18.56
C ALA A 1 6.54 7.53 -19.53
N MET A 2 6.27 7.09 -20.76
CA MET A 2 5.54 7.83 -21.82
C MET A 2 4.20 8.41 -21.35
N VAL A 3 3.57 7.69 -20.42
CA VAL A 3 2.36 8.08 -19.70
C VAL A 3 2.49 9.48 -19.08
N ASN A 4 3.66 9.88 -18.58
CA ASN A 4 3.89 11.20 -17.97
C ASN A 4 4.29 12.30 -18.98
N ALA A 5 4.13 12.07 -20.29
CA ALA A 5 4.38 13.09 -21.29
C ALA A 5 3.52 14.35 -21.00
N PRO A 6 4.00 15.57 -21.32
CA PRO A 6 3.20 16.78 -21.24
C PRO A 6 1.91 16.65 -22.05
N LYS A 7 0.80 17.26 -21.56
CA LYS A 7 -0.52 17.18 -22.20
C LYS A 7 -0.52 17.62 -23.67
N ALA A 8 0.34 18.56 -24.04
CA ALA A 8 0.51 19.02 -25.42
C ALA A 8 1.00 17.92 -26.39
N LEU A 9 1.58 16.83 -25.87
CA LEU A 9 2.03 15.67 -26.66
C LEU A 9 1.04 14.50 -26.61
N TRP A 10 -0.11 14.65 -25.94
CA TRP A 10 -1.10 13.58 -25.88
C TRP A 10 -1.90 13.54 -27.19
N HIS A 11 -1.78 12.43 -27.89
CA HIS A 11 -2.55 12.10 -29.08
C HIS A 11 -2.74 10.58 -29.14
N PRO A 12 -3.67 10.08 -29.96
CA PRO A 12 -3.81 8.64 -30.18
C PRO A 12 -2.48 8.01 -30.59
N VAL A 13 -2.01 7.04 -29.81
CA VAL A 13 -0.80 6.23 -30.11
C VAL A 13 -1.09 4.78 -29.74
N LEU A 14 -0.81 3.89 -30.68
CA LEU A 14 -0.74 2.46 -30.44
C LEU A 14 0.71 2.08 -30.12
N VAL A 15 0.94 1.53 -28.94
CA VAL A 15 2.25 1.04 -28.51
C VAL A 15 2.21 -0.47 -28.51
N ILE A 16 3.07 -1.10 -29.30
CA ILE A 16 3.21 -2.55 -29.32
C ILE A 16 4.47 -2.88 -28.52
N LEU A 17 4.31 -3.62 -27.43
CA LEU A 17 5.40 -4.09 -26.60
C LEU A 17 5.56 -5.58 -26.83
N ASP A 18 6.47 -5.94 -27.73
CA ASP A 18 6.84 -7.33 -27.95
C ASP A 18 7.68 -7.85 -26.77
N GLU A 19 7.61 -9.16 -26.54
CA GLU A 19 8.28 -9.80 -25.39
C GLU A 19 7.92 -9.17 -24.04
N ALA A 20 6.65 -8.77 -23.87
CA ALA A 20 6.17 -7.97 -22.75
C ALA A 20 6.50 -8.57 -21.36
N HIS A 21 6.63 -9.89 -21.27
CA HIS A 21 6.99 -10.57 -20.03
C HIS A 21 8.43 -10.28 -19.55
N VAL A 22 9.32 -9.78 -20.41
CA VAL A 22 10.66 -9.29 -20.04
C VAL A 22 10.57 -7.97 -19.30
N PHE A 23 9.66 -7.10 -19.73
CA PHE A 23 9.46 -5.76 -19.20
C PHE A 23 8.51 -5.73 -18.00
N ALA A 24 7.53 -6.62 -18.00
CA ALA A 24 6.57 -6.80 -16.91
C ALA A 24 6.48 -8.29 -16.51
N PRO A 25 7.54 -8.85 -15.88
CA PRO A 25 7.51 -10.21 -15.38
C PRO A 25 6.60 -10.38 -14.16
N GLU A 26 6.04 -11.58 -14.00
CA GLU A 26 5.20 -11.96 -12.85
C GLU A 26 5.99 -12.13 -11.55
N LYS A 27 7.16 -12.79 -11.62
CA LYS A 27 7.90 -13.24 -10.42
C LYS A 27 9.22 -12.51 -10.17
N SER A 28 9.85 -11.96 -11.20
CA SER A 28 11.10 -11.21 -11.07
C SER A 28 10.82 -9.71 -10.98
N LYS A 29 11.80 -8.96 -10.47
CA LYS A 29 11.76 -7.51 -10.51
C LYS A 29 12.29 -7.04 -11.85
N SER A 30 11.58 -6.10 -12.48
CA SER A 30 12.07 -5.32 -13.60
C SER A 30 11.70 -3.85 -13.37
N GLU A 31 12.61 -2.94 -13.71
CA GLU A 31 12.42 -1.50 -13.53
C GLU A 31 11.20 -0.99 -14.32
N SER A 32 10.90 -1.62 -15.45
CA SER A 32 9.81 -1.21 -16.35
C SER A 32 8.42 -1.64 -15.88
N VAL A 33 8.27 -2.54 -14.91
CA VAL A 33 6.96 -3.09 -14.48
C VAL A 33 5.98 -1.97 -14.15
N GLY A 34 6.39 -1.01 -13.33
CA GLY A 34 5.55 0.12 -12.94
C GLY A 34 5.14 0.99 -14.14
N ALA A 35 6.06 1.19 -15.09
CA ALA A 35 5.77 1.96 -16.31
C ALA A 35 4.79 1.26 -17.25
N VAL A 36 4.85 -0.08 -17.34
CA VAL A 36 3.92 -0.89 -18.14
C VAL A 36 2.53 -0.88 -17.51
N ILE A 37 2.43 -1.12 -16.19
CA ILE A 37 1.16 -1.06 -15.45
C ILE A 37 0.54 0.34 -15.54
N ASP A 38 1.35 1.39 -15.42
CA ASP A 38 0.90 2.77 -15.59
C ASP A 38 0.35 3.05 -16.99
N MET A 39 0.89 2.39 -18.01
CA MET A 39 0.44 2.54 -19.39
C MET A 39 -0.91 1.88 -19.61
N GLU A 40 -1.12 0.69 -19.06
CA GLU A 40 -2.43 0.02 -19.08
C GLU A 40 -3.49 0.84 -18.32
N THR A 41 -3.20 1.22 -17.08
CA THR A 41 -4.18 1.86 -16.18
C THR A 41 -4.51 3.30 -16.54
N ARG A 42 -3.53 4.08 -17.04
CA ARG A 42 -3.69 5.53 -17.27
C ARG A 42 -3.59 5.92 -18.74
N GLY A 43 -3.07 5.06 -19.60
CA GLY A 43 -2.85 5.34 -21.02
C GLY A 43 -4.13 5.74 -21.74
N ARG A 44 -5.25 5.05 -21.48
CA ARG A 44 -6.55 5.31 -22.11
C ARG A 44 -6.99 6.77 -22.02
N LYS A 45 -6.82 7.43 -20.85
CA LYS A 45 -7.20 8.84 -20.66
C LYS A 45 -6.27 9.83 -21.39
N ARG A 46 -5.11 9.36 -21.86
CA ARG A 46 -4.05 10.15 -22.48
C ARG A 46 -3.88 9.85 -23.98
N GLY A 47 -4.75 9.01 -24.54
CA GLY A 47 -4.70 8.59 -25.95
C GLY A 47 -3.73 7.44 -26.23
N PHE A 48 -3.13 6.83 -25.21
CA PHE A 48 -2.17 5.74 -25.39
C PHE A 48 -2.85 4.38 -25.19
N CYS A 49 -2.73 3.51 -26.18
CA CYS A 49 -3.18 2.12 -26.11
C CYS A 49 -1.98 1.20 -26.19
N LEU A 50 -1.78 0.38 -25.16
CA LEU A 50 -0.74 -0.63 -25.12
C LEU A 50 -1.29 -1.96 -25.69
N ILE A 51 -0.49 -2.61 -26.51
CA ILE A 51 -0.64 -4.02 -26.91
C ILE A 51 0.57 -4.76 -26.36
N PRO A 52 0.45 -5.43 -25.19
CA PRO A 52 1.50 -6.29 -24.69
C PRO A 52 1.44 -7.64 -25.41
N ALA A 53 2.46 -7.96 -26.20
CA ALA A 53 2.60 -9.24 -26.88
C ALA A 53 3.59 -10.13 -26.12
N THR A 54 3.23 -11.40 -25.90
CA THR A 54 4.07 -12.37 -25.21
C THR A 54 3.77 -13.78 -25.70
N GLN A 55 4.80 -14.61 -25.76
CA GLN A 55 4.72 -16.05 -26.01
C GLN A 55 4.49 -16.87 -24.72
N ARG A 56 4.70 -16.29 -23.54
CA ARG A 56 4.48 -16.94 -22.23
C ARG A 56 3.54 -16.10 -21.37
N LEU A 57 2.25 -16.40 -21.44
CA LEU A 57 1.22 -15.71 -20.64
C LEU A 57 1.48 -15.85 -19.14
N SER A 58 1.89 -17.03 -18.68
CA SER A 58 2.23 -17.31 -17.27
C SER A 58 3.38 -16.48 -16.72
N LYS A 59 4.26 -15.95 -17.58
CA LYS A 59 5.38 -15.10 -17.17
C LYS A 59 5.04 -13.62 -17.14
N LEU A 60 3.96 -13.20 -17.79
CA LEU A 60 3.52 -11.80 -17.80
C LEU A 60 2.90 -11.43 -16.46
N ASN A 61 3.13 -10.21 -16.01
CA ASN A 61 2.53 -9.68 -14.80
C ASN A 61 0.99 -9.73 -14.88
N LYS A 62 0.35 -10.27 -13.85
CA LYS A 62 -1.11 -10.46 -13.78
C LYS A 62 -1.89 -9.15 -13.84
N ASP A 63 -1.36 -8.06 -13.30
CA ASP A 63 -2.04 -6.78 -13.29
C ASP A 63 -2.05 -6.19 -14.71
N VAL A 64 -0.92 -6.33 -15.44
CA VAL A 64 -0.86 -5.97 -16.87
C VAL A 64 -1.87 -6.79 -17.70
N ALA A 65 -1.89 -8.11 -17.49
CA ALA A 65 -2.83 -8.98 -18.19
C ALA A 65 -4.31 -8.67 -17.83
N ALA A 66 -4.60 -8.32 -16.58
CA ALA A 66 -5.96 -8.03 -16.11
C ALA A 66 -6.53 -6.73 -16.71
N GLU A 67 -5.69 -5.72 -16.93
CA GLU A 67 -6.13 -4.44 -17.53
C GLU A 67 -6.38 -4.53 -19.06
N CYS A 68 -5.89 -5.59 -19.71
CA CYS A 68 -6.12 -5.85 -21.13
C CYS A 68 -7.58 -6.25 -21.41
N ASN A 69 -8.43 -5.28 -21.77
CA ASN A 69 -9.84 -5.52 -22.10
C ASN A 69 -10.06 -6.26 -23.42
N ASN A 70 -9.10 -6.22 -24.34
CA ASN A 70 -9.13 -6.96 -25.59
C ASN A 70 -8.02 -8.00 -25.54
N LYS A 71 -8.35 -9.27 -25.79
CA LYS A 71 -7.39 -10.36 -25.75
C LYS A 71 -7.51 -11.20 -27.01
N MET A 72 -6.34 -11.65 -27.48
CA MET A 72 -6.18 -12.67 -28.51
C MET A 72 -5.23 -13.71 -27.96
N ILE A 73 -5.73 -14.92 -27.71
CA ILE A 73 -4.96 -16.02 -27.13
C ILE A 73 -4.80 -17.11 -28.19
N GLY A 74 -3.56 -17.29 -28.63
CA GLY A 74 -3.21 -18.27 -29.66
C GLY A 74 -2.84 -19.62 -29.07
N ARG A 75 -2.19 -20.43 -29.92
CA ARG A 75 -1.68 -21.74 -29.54
C ARG A 75 -0.77 -21.67 -28.31
N THR A 76 -1.09 -22.42 -27.27
CA THR A 76 -0.24 -22.59 -26.08
C THR A 76 -0.26 -24.04 -25.62
N GLY A 77 0.92 -24.60 -25.32
CA GLY A 77 1.07 -26.04 -25.07
C GLY A 77 1.58 -26.40 -23.67
N LEU A 78 2.02 -25.41 -22.87
CA LEU A 78 2.51 -25.67 -21.52
C LEU A 78 1.36 -25.57 -20.52
N ASP A 79 1.27 -26.54 -19.61
CA ASP A 79 0.15 -26.64 -18.67
C ASP A 79 -0.13 -25.36 -17.90
N ILE A 80 0.92 -24.67 -17.43
CA ILE A 80 0.77 -23.42 -16.68
C ILE A 80 0.23 -22.27 -17.56
N ASP A 81 0.63 -22.23 -18.83
CA ASP A 81 0.16 -21.22 -19.78
C ASP A 81 -1.26 -21.55 -20.26
N MET A 82 -1.58 -22.82 -20.47
CA MET A 82 -2.94 -23.29 -20.81
C MET A 82 -3.93 -23.01 -19.69
N LYS A 83 -3.56 -23.27 -18.43
CA LYS A 83 -4.42 -22.96 -17.27
C LYS A 83 -4.72 -21.46 -17.19
N ARG A 84 -3.67 -20.63 -17.29
CA ARG A 84 -3.83 -19.18 -17.26
C ARG A 84 -4.65 -18.67 -18.46
N ALA A 85 -4.41 -19.21 -19.65
CA ALA A 85 -5.21 -18.90 -20.83
C ALA A 85 -6.69 -19.32 -20.66
N ALA A 86 -6.94 -20.50 -20.11
CA ALA A 86 -8.29 -20.99 -19.86
C ALA A 86 -9.03 -20.13 -18.84
N GLU A 87 -8.35 -19.67 -17.77
CA GLU A 87 -8.90 -18.71 -16.80
C GLU A 87 -9.32 -17.41 -17.50
N GLU A 88 -8.48 -16.88 -18.38
CA GLU A 88 -8.76 -15.64 -19.13
C GLU A 88 -9.90 -15.80 -20.16
N LEU A 89 -10.05 -16.99 -20.75
CA LEU A 89 -11.09 -17.31 -21.72
C LEU A 89 -12.40 -17.80 -21.06
N GLY A 90 -12.42 -17.98 -19.74
CA GLY A 90 -13.56 -18.57 -19.04
C GLY A 90 -13.83 -20.03 -19.43
N PHE A 91 -12.80 -20.76 -19.87
CA PHE A 91 -12.91 -22.18 -20.20
C PHE A 91 -13.01 -23.01 -18.92
N VAL A 92 -14.14 -23.70 -18.76
CA VAL A 92 -14.43 -24.50 -17.55
C VAL A 92 -14.11 -25.98 -17.74
N SER A 93 -14.05 -26.47 -18.98
CA SER A 93 -13.78 -27.88 -19.26
C SER A 93 -12.31 -28.14 -19.58
N LYS A 94 -11.81 -29.29 -19.12
CA LYS A 94 -10.45 -29.75 -19.45
C LYS A 94 -10.25 -29.88 -20.97
N GLN A 95 -11.29 -30.28 -21.71
CA GLN A 95 -11.25 -30.39 -23.17
C GLN A 95 -11.04 -29.04 -23.85
N GLN A 96 -11.75 -27.99 -23.41
CA GLN A 96 -11.56 -26.63 -23.93
C GLN A 96 -10.13 -26.12 -23.69
N MET A 97 -9.60 -26.36 -22.48
CA MET A 97 -8.22 -26.01 -22.14
C MET A 97 -7.20 -26.78 -23.00
N LEU A 98 -7.38 -28.09 -23.18
CA LEU A 98 -6.49 -28.90 -24.02
C LEU A 98 -6.54 -28.48 -25.50
N GLY A 99 -7.70 -28.03 -25.98
CA GLY A 99 -7.86 -27.54 -27.35
C GLY A 99 -7.01 -26.29 -27.67
N LEU A 100 -6.48 -25.58 -26.68
CA LEU A 100 -5.52 -24.49 -26.89
C LEU A 100 -4.20 -24.99 -27.54
N ARG A 101 -3.84 -26.26 -27.31
CA ARG A 101 -2.64 -26.88 -27.90
C ARG A 101 -2.82 -27.19 -29.38
N ASP A 102 -4.07 -27.41 -29.79
CA ASP A 102 -4.47 -27.87 -31.12
C ASP A 102 -4.78 -26.72 -32.08
N LEU A 103 -4.77 -25.47 -31.59
CA LEU A 103 -4.89 -24.29 -32.45
C LEU A 103 -3.79 -24.27 -33.52
N ALA A 104 -4.19 -24.13 -34.78
CA ALA A 104 -3.26 -23.99 -35.88
C ALA A 104 -2.59 -22.59 -35.84
N PRO A 105 -1.39 -22.43 -36.43
CA PRO A 105 -0.78 -21.10 -36.58
C PRO A 105 -1.76 -20.10 -37.20
N GLY A 106 -1.86 -18.90 -36.61
CA GLY A 106 -2.83 -17.87 -37.03
C GLY A 106 -4.24 -18.04 -36.47
N GLU A 107 -4.56 -19.13 -35.77
CA GLU A 107 -5.82 -19.27 -35.02
C GLU A 107 -5.68 -18.73 -33.60
N PHE A 108 -6.70 -17.97 -33.17
CA PHE A 108 -6.75 -17.38 -31.84
C PHE A 108 -8.16 -17.49 -31.28
N TYR A 109 -8.29 -17.58 -29.96
CA TYR A 109 -9.51 -17.15 -29.28
C TYR A 109 -9.43 -15.66 -29.00
N ALA A 110 -10.43 -14.91 -29.44
CA ALA A 110 -10.48 -13.47 -29.28
C ALA A 110 -11.75 -13.04 -28.52
N PHE A 111 -11.60 -12.04 -27.66
CA PHE A 111 -12.71 -11.35 -27.02
C PHE A 111 -12.31 -9.93 -26.61
N GLY A 112 -13.31 -9.09 -26.40
CA GLY A 112 -13.16 -7.71 -25.96
C GLY A 112 -14.01 -6.74 -26.75
N PRO A 113 -14.26 -5.54 -26.23
CA PRO A 113 -15.17 -4.56 -26.83
C PRO A 113 -14.74 -4.09 -28.23
N ALA A 114 -13.45 -4.17 -28.58
CA ALA A 114 -12.94 -3.83 -29.89
C ALA A 114 -12.81 -5.04 -30.84
N LEU A 115 -13.05 -6.26 -30.35
CA LEU A 115 -12.93 -7.52 -31.10
C LEU A 115 -14.28 -8.23 -31.19
N CYS A 116 -14.61 -9.04 -30.18
CA CYS A 116 -15.83 -9.84 -30.11
C CYS A 116 -16.42 -9.75 -28.70
N ARG A 117 -17.75 -9.58 -28.59
CA ARG A 117 -18.43 -9.48 -27.28
C ARG A 117 -18.34 -10.75 -26.44
N SER A 118 -18.22 -11.90 -27.10
CA SER A 118 -18.01 -13.21 -26.49
C SER A 118 -16.70 -13.81 -27.03
N VAL A 119 -16.19 -14.83 -26.33
CA VAL A 119 -15.02 -15.58 -26.79
C VAL A 119 -15.35 -16.29 -28.09
N GLN A 120 -14.65 -15.93 -29.16
CA GLN A 120 -14.80 -16.54 -30.47
C GLN A 120 -13.45 -17.02 -31.01
N LYS A 121 -13.45 -18.17 -31.67
CA LYS A 121 -12.29 -18.64 -32.43
C LYS A 121 -12.22 -17.85 -33.73
N ILE A 122 -11.10 -17.18 -33.98
CA ILE A 122 -10.83 -16.38 -35.17
C ILE A 122 -9.57 -16.85 -35.88
N LYS A 123 -9.45 -16.52 -37.16
CA LYS A 123 -8.27 -16.76 -37.98
C LYS A 123 -7.69 -15.42 -38.44
N VAL A 124 -6.47 -15.13 -38.02
CA VAL A 124 -5.69 -13.98 -38.51
C VAL A 124 -5.16 -14.33 -39.91
N GLY A 125 -5.19 -13.34 -40.80
CA GLY A 125 -4.68 -13.48 -42.17
C GLY A 125 -3.17 -13.75 -42.22
N ASN A 126 -2.67 -14.00 -43.43
CA ASN A 126 -1.25 -14.26 -43.64
C ASN A 126 -0.38 -13.07 -43.20
N VAL A 127 0.77 -13.37 -42.61
CA VAL A 127 1.76 -12.36 -42.22
C VAL A 127 2.25 -11.66 -43.49
N GLN A 128 2.00 -10.35 -43.59
CA GLN A 128 2.44 -9.54 -44.73
C GLN A 128 3.83 -8.93 -44.52
N THR A 129 4.36 -9.02 -43.31
CA THR A 129 5.68 -8.51 -42.92
C THR A 129 6.70 -9.64 -42.91
N THR A 130 7.96 -9.31 -43.19
CA THR A 130 9.07 -10.27 -43.12
C THR A 130 9.90 -9.97 -41.88
N HIS A 131 10.23 -10.98 -41.09
CA HIS A 131 11.18 -10.82 -39.99
C HIS A 131 12.56 -10.44 -40.57
N PRO A 132 13.22 -9.39 -40.04
CA PRO A 132 14.60 -9.08 -40.43
C PRO A 132 15.49 -10.27 -40.07
N ARG A 133 16.25 -10.79 -41.03
CA ARG A 133 17.26 -11.82 -40.78
C ARG A 133 18.41 -11.20 -39.98
N SER A 134 19.19 -12.00 -39.26
CA SER A 134 20.43 -11.51 -38.65
C SER A 134 21.30 -10.82 -39.70
N GLY A 135 21.52 -9.51 -39.54
CA GLY A 135 22.26 -8.67 -40.50
C GLY A 135 21.39 -7.74 -41.35
N ASP A 136 20.08 -7.95 -41.40
CA ASP A 136 19.15 -7.04 -42.07
C ASP A 136 19.01 -5.75 -41.25
N LYS A 137 19.47 -4.63 -41.83
CA LYS A 137 19.19 -3.30 -41.28
C LYS A 137 17.74 -2.97 -41.58
N ILE A 138 16.93 -2.78 -40.52
CA ILE A 138 15.62 -2.15 -40.66
C ILE A 138 15.85 -0.81 -41.36
N LYS A 139 15.36 -0.66 -42.60
CA LYS A 139 15.32 0.64 -43.28
C LYS A 139 14.30 1.49 -42.53
N SER A 140 14.71 2.11 -41.44
CA SER A 140 13.83 2.94 -40.65
C SER A 140 13.52 4.20 -41.47
N PHE A 141 12.26 4.37 -41.85
CA PHE A 141 11.73 5.67 -42.27
C PHE A 141 11.50 6.54 -41.03
N THR A 142 12.50 6.60 -40.14
CA THR A 142 12.49 7.51 -39.01
C THR A 142 13.10 8.81 -39.49
N PRO A 143 12.35 9.93 -39.49
CA PRO A 143 12.95 11.22 -39.76
C PRO A 143 14.10 11.44 -38.77
N ALA A 144 15.22 11.98 -39.27
CA ALA A 144 16.38 12.22 -38.43
C ALA A 144 15.95 13.02 -37.18
N PRO A 145 16.36 12.61 -35.97
CA PRO A 145 15.95 13.30 -34.76
C PRO A 145 16.35 14.77 -34.88
N THR A 146 15.38 15.66 -34.66
CA THR A 146 15.62 17.10 -34.66
C THR A 146 16.70 17.45 -33.64
N SER A 147 17.38 18.58 -33.84
CA SER A 147 18.44 19.08 -32.94
C SER A 147 17.99 19.09 -31.46
N ARG A 148 16.70 19.41 -31.21
CA ARG A 148 16.09 19.34 -29.88
C ARG A 148 15.99 17.92 -29.31
N VAL A 149 15.58 16.94 -30.11
CA VAL A 149 15.52 15.52 -29.69
C VAL A 149 16.92 14.97 -29.45
N LYS A 150 17.89 15.31 -30.30
CA LYS A 150 19.30 14.96 -30.09
C LYS A 150 19.82 15.50 -28.75
N ALA A 151 19.54 16.76 -28.43
CA ALA A 151 19.96 17.39 -27.17
C ALA A 151 19.32 16.75 -25.92
N VAL A 152 18.08 16.25 -26.02
CA VAL A 152 17.43 15.50 -24.93
C VAL A 152 18.02 14.09 -24.80
N LEU A 153 18.29 13.40 -25.92
CA LEU A 153 18.88 12.07 -25.92
C LEU A 153 20.30 12.07 -25.34
N THR A 154 21.12 13.11 -25.60
CA THR A 154 22.42 13.24 -24.94
C THR A 154 22.29 13.37 -23.43
N LYS A 155 21.31 14.14 -22.93
CA LYS A 155 21.05 14.25 -21.48
C LYS A 155 20.56 12.95 -20.85
N LEU A 156 19.86 12.10 -21.62
CA LEU A 156 19.38 10.80 -21.14
C LEU A 156 20.48 9.72 -21.16
N LYS A 157 21.51 9.88 -21.99
CA LYS A 157 22.61 8.90 -22.14
C LYS A 157 23.43 8.76 -20.85
N ASP A 158 23.55 9.83 -20.07
CA ASP A 158 24.42 9.88 -18.89
C ASP A 158 23.69 9.49 -17.59
N LEU A 159 22.35 9.31 -17.63
CA LEU A 159 21.53 8.94 -16.47
C LEU A 159 21.94 7.60 -15.81
N PRO A 160 22.29 6.52 -16.55
CA PRO A 160 22.70 5.27 -15.91
C PRO A 160 24.02 5.43 -15.13
N GLN A 161 24.99 6.16 -15.69
CA GLN A 161 26.26 6.44 -15.01
C GLN A 161 26.04 7.37 -13.81
N GLN A 162 25.18 8.38 -13.92
CA GLN A 162 24.82 9.23 -12.80
C GLN A 162 24.16 8.42 -11.67
N ALA A 163 23.19 7.56 -11.99
CA ALA A 163 22.55 6.68 -11.01
C ALA A 163 23.54 5.70 -10.34
N GLU A 164 24.50 5.16 -11.08
CA GLU A 164 25.58 4.32 -10.53
C GLU A 164 26.53 5.11 -9.63
N THR A 165 26.89 6.35 -10.00
CA THR A 165 27.73 7.21 -9.15
C THR A 165 27.01 7.67 -7.89
N GLU A 166 25.71 7.93 -7.97
CA GLU A 166 24.85 8.28 -6.83
C GLU A 166 24.65 7.09 -5.88
N THR A 167 24.48 5.87 -6.41
CA THR A 167 24.40 4.67 -5.57
C THR A 167 25.74 4.33 -4.93
N LYS A 168 26.86 4.48 -5.63
CA LYS A 168 28.21 4.34 -5.04
C LYS A 168 28.46 5.36 -3.94
N THR A 169 28.18 6.64 -4.18
CA THR A 169 28.34 7.69 -3.15
C THR A 169 27.40 7.51 -1.97
N LEU A 170 26.18 7.01 -2.19
CA LEU A 170 25.24 6.70 -1.11
C LEU A 170 25.74 5.51 -0.25
N GLU A 171 26.28 4.47 -0.85
CA GLU A 171 26.85 3.33 -0.12
C GLU A 171 28.13 3.73 0.63
N GLU A 172 28.97 4.58 0.04
CA GLU A 172 30.13 5.18 0.71
C GLU A 172 29.71 6.06 1.90
N ALA A 173 28.67 6.88 1.74
CA ALA A 173 28.11 7.69 2.82
C ALA A 173 27.56 6.81 3.95
N LYS A 174 26.81 5.74 3.63
CA LYS A 174 26.34 4.76 4.63
C LYS A 174 27.49 4.02 5.29
N ALA A 175 28.56 3.69 4.56
CA ALA A 175 29.75 3.05 5.13
C ALA A 175 30.49 3.99 6.08
N LYS A 176 30.63 5.27 5.74
CA LYS A 176 31.16 6.31 6.64
C LYS A 176 30.30 6.47 7.89
N ILE A 177 28.97 6.51 7.75
CA ILE A 177 28.05 6.57 8.88
C ILE A 177 28.27 5.37 9.81
N ARG A 178 28.28 4.14 9.27
CA ARG A 178 28.56 2.92 10.07
C ARG A 178 29.92 2.94 10.76
N LYS A 179 30.95 3.49 10.10
CA LYS A 179 32.30 3.64 10.66
C LYS A 179 32.31 4.65 11.81
N LEU A 180 31.71 5.82 11.62
CA LEU A 180 31.57 6.86 12.64
C LEU A 180 30.73 6.38 13.82
N GLU A 181 29.64 5.65 13.58
CA GLU A 181 28.83 5.00 14.62
C GLU A 181 29.65 3.99 15.42
N ARG A 182 30.52 3.22 14.76
CA ARG A 182 31.43 2.28 15.43
C ARG A 182 32.50 3.01 16.24
N GLU A 183 33.10 4.07 15.70
CA GLU A 183 34.08 4.90 16.39
C GLU A 183 33.48 5.56 17.63
N ILE A 184 32.26 6.09 17.54
CA ILE A 184 31.49 6.62 18.68
C ILE A 184 31.23 5.53 19.72
N ARG A 185 30.95 4.29 19.28
CA ARG A 185 30.68 3.16 20.18
C ARG A 185 31.94 2.62 20.87
N THR A 186 33.11 2.74 20.24
CA THR A 186 34.40 2.23 20.78
C THR A 186 35.23 3.29 21.49
N ALA A 187 34.91 4.59 21.32
CA ALA A 187 35.58 5.65 22.05
C ALA A 187 35.24 5.55 23.54
N PRO A 188 36.24 5.45 24.44
CA PRO A 188 35.97 5.52 25.87
C PRO A 188 35.45 6.92 26.20
N VAL A 189 34.25 6.98 26.77
CA VAL A 189 33.67 8.22 27.31
C VAL A 189 34.52 8.64 28.52
N LYS A 190 35.55 9.45 28.29
CA LYS A 190 36.16 10.27 29.33
C LYS A 190 35.32 11.54 29.45
N THR A 191 34.29 11.50 30.27
CA THR A 191 33.62 12.72 30.73
C THR A 191 34.55 13.42 31.72
N ASP A 192 35.21 14.49 31.26
CA ASP A 192 35.69 15.52 32.18
C ASP A 192 34.47 16.33 32.60
N ASP A 193 33.84 15.92 33.71
CA ASP A 193 32.60 16.51 34.23
C ASP A 193 32.71 18.04 34.41
N LYS A 194 33.93 18.56 34.62
CA LYS A 194 34.21 20.00 34.73
C LYS A 194 34.15 20.75 33.38
N ALA A 195 34.40 20.08 32.26
CA ALA A 195 34.31 20.68 30.93
C ALA A 195 32.84 20.75 30.45
N VAL A 196 32.05 19.72 30.76
CA VAL A 196 30.61 19.68 30.48
C VAL A 196 29.88 20.75 31.31
N GLU A 197 30.26 20.93 32.57
CA GLU A 197 29.65 21.97 33.41
C GLU A 197 30.03 23.39 32.98
N ARG A 198 31.26 23.61 32.47
CA ARG A 198 31.65 24.89 31.88
C ARG A 198 30.88 25.20 30.60
N ALA A 199 30.73 24.23 29.70
CA ALA A 199 29.96 24.40 28.47
C ALA A 199 28.47 24.66 28.76
N PHE A 200 27.91 23.99 29.79
CA PHE A 200 26.54 24.21 30.23
C PHE A 200 26.34 25.62 30.84
N LYS A 201 27.26 26.08 31.70
CA LYS A 201 27.22 27.45 32.25
C LYS A 201 27.36 28.52 31.17
N GLU A 202 28.21 28.28 30.17
CA GLU A 202 28.38 29.22 29.05
C GLU A 202 27.14 29.25 28.14
N GLY A 203 26.53 28.09 27.88
CA GLY A 203 25.26 27.97 27.14
C GLY A 203 24.09 28.63 27.88
N ALA A 204 23.96 28.40 29.18
CA ALA A 204 22.95 29.04 30.02
C ALA A 204 23.11 30.56 30.04
N ARG A 205 24.35 31.05 30.14
CA ARG A 205 24.65 32.49 30.13
C ARG A 205 24.35 33.16 28.78
N LYS A 206 24.61 32.47 27.65
CA LYS A 206 24.23 32.96 26.31
C LYS A 206 22.72 32.98 26.12
N SER A 207 22.02 31.95 26.60
CA SER A 207 20.56 31.89 26.59
C SER A 207 19.91 33.01 27.43
N GLN A 208 20.48 33.29 28.60
CA GLN A 208 20.01 34.39 29.46
C GLN A 208 20.22 35.76 28.79
N ALA A 209 21.38 35.97 28.16
CA ALA A 209 21.68 37.21 27.45
C ALA A 209 20.77 37.44 26.22
N GLU A 210 20.40 36.38 25.50
CA GLU A 210 19.44 36.45 24.39
C GLU A 210 18.03 36.80 24.90
N ALA A 211 17.62 36.21 26.03
CA ALA A 211 16.35 36.50 26.68
C ALA A 211 16.28 37.95 27.21
N ASP A 212 17.37 38.46 27.80
CA ASP A 212 17.47 39.85 28.23
C ASP A 212 17.46 40.82 27.04
N ARG A 213 18.11 40.46 25.93
CA ARG A 213 18.08 41.23 24.68
C ARG A 213 16.68 41.30 24.09
N LEU A 214 15.95 40.18 24.09
CA LEU A 214 14.55 40.12 23.68
C LEU A 214 13.65 40.94 24.61
N ARG A 215 13.89 40.95 25.94
CA ARG A 215 13.19 41.82 26.90
C ARG A 215 13.41 43.31 26.62
N VAL A 216 14.63 43.72 26.27
CA VAL A 216 14.93 45.12 25.96
C VAL A 216 14.28 45.56 24.65
N LEU A 217 14.33 44.71 23.61
CA LEU A 217 13.62 44.92 22.34
C LEU A 217 12.10 45.00 22.57
N PHE A 218 11.58 44.19 23.49
CA PHE A 218 10.18 44.15 23.86
C PHE A 218 9.73 45.40 24.65
N ASN A 219 10.53 45.89 25.59
CA ASN A 219 10.28 47.16 26.29
C ASN A 219 10.32 48.37 25.35
N LYS A 220 11.10 48.32 24.26
CA LYS A 220 11.04 49.31 23.17
C LYS A 220 9.75 49.22 22.34
N ALA A 221 9.19 48.02 22.17
CA ALA A 221 7.96 47.80 21.42
C ALA A 221 6.69 48.19 22.21
N LEU A 222 6.73 48.14 23.54
CA LEU A 222 5.66 48.59 24.45
C LEU A 222 5.36 50.11 24.37
N GLY A 223 6.15 50.90 23.65
CA GLY A 223 5.86 52.31 23.36
C GLY A 223 4.67 52.55 22.41
N PHE A 224 4.03 51.50 21.89
CA PHE A 224 2.90 51.61 20.96
C PHE A 224 1.70 50.73 21.39
N GLY A 225 0.78 51.31 22.15
CA GLY A 225 -0.67 51.04 22.04
C GLY A 225 -1.29 49.83 22.77
N ASN A 226 -2.34 50.10 23.57
CA ASN A 226 -3.00 49.22 24.54
C ASN A 226 -3.93 48.12 23.97
N VAL A 227 -3.38 47.14 23.25
CA VAL A 227 -4.10 45.86 22.98
C VAL A 227 -3.25 44.62 23.32
N ALA A 228 -1.94 44.78 23.55
CA ALA A 228 -1.01 43.67 23.79
C ALA A 228 -0.96 43.14 25.23
N GLU A 229 -1.58 43.83 26.20
CA GLU A 229 -1.34 43.60 27.63
C GLU A 229 -1.90 42.25 28.15
N MET A 230 -3.02 41.79 27.58
CA MET A 230 -3.70 40.57 28.03
C MET A 230 -3.13 39.28 27.39
N ALA A 231 -2.66 39.35 26.14
CA ALA A 231 -1.92 38.26 25.50
C ALA A 231 -0.54 38.05 26.13
N LEU A 232 0.04 39.12 26.67
CA LEU A 232 1.39 39.13 27.21
C LEU A 232 1.50 38.49 28.60
N LYS A 233 0.53 38.71 29.50
CA LYS A 233 0.48 37.99 30.79
C LYS A 233 0.44 36.48 30.61
N LYS A 234 -0.19 36.01 29.53
CA LYS A 234 -0.32 34.59 29.20
C LYS A 234 1.00 33.98 28.69
N LEU A 235 1.79 34.76 27.94
CA LEU A 235 3.08 34.32 27.42
C LEU A 235 4.17 34.27 28.51
N ILE A 236 4.12 35.19 29.48
CA ILE A 236 5.04 35.23 30.62
C ILE A 236 4.83 34.00 31.52
N GLY A 237 3.58 33.60 31.78
CA GLY A 237 3.29 32.39 32.57
C GLY A 237 3.79 31.09 31.91
N LEU A 238 3.80 31.02 30.58
CA LEU A 238 4.31 29.86 29.82
C LEU A 238 5.83 29.71 29.86
N LEU A 239 6.57 30.80 30.09
CA LEU A 239 8.04 30.79 30.19
C LEU A 239 8.53 30.42 31.58
N ASP A 240 7.76 30.72 32.63
CA ASP A 240 8.08 30.36 34.01
C ASP A 240 7.80 28.86 34.33
N GLU A 241 7.04 28.17 33.49
CA GLU A 241 6.64 26.76 33.71
C GLU A 241 7.61 25.70 33.20
N VAL A 242 8.74 26.05 32.55
CA VAL A 242 9.69 25.03 32.04
C VAL A 242 10.65 24.58 33.16
N PRO A 243 10.48 23.40 33.79
CA PRO A 243 11.41 22.93 34.79
C PRO A 243 12.55 22.20 34.09
N SER A 244 13.78 22.52 34.48
CA SER A 244 14.99 21.80 34.14
C SER A 244 14.91 20.34 34.61
N LYS A 245 14.46 19.41 33.77
CA LYS A 245 14.69 17.96 33.97
C LYS A 245 15.20 17.30 32.70
N SER A 246 16.24 16.51 32.93
CA SER A 246 17.09 15.77 32.01
C SER A 246 16.33 14.89 31.02
N VAL A 247 16.59 15.08 29.73
CA VAL A 247 16.08 14.22 28.66
C VAL A 247 17.16 13.21 28.25
N LYS A 248 16.89 11.92 28.46
CA LYS A 248 17.67 10.81 27.87
C LYS A 248 17.32 10.65 26.39
N VAL A 249 18.32 10.69 25.53
CA VAL A 249 18.17 10.48 24.08
C VAL A 249 18.07 8.99 23.79
N VAL A 250 16.95 8.54 23.21
CA VAL A 250 16.80 7.21 22.61
C VAL A 250 16.64 7.40 21.11
N ALA A 251 17.63 6.94 20.34
CA ALA A 251 17.57 6.89 18.88
C ALA A 251 16.72 5.70 18.43
N ASN A 252 15.75 5.91 17.54
CA ASN A 252 15.20 4.83 16.71
C ASN A 252 14.69 5.35 15.37
N GLY A 253 15.10 4.63 14.31
CA GLY A 253 14.88 4.96 12.90
C GLY A 253 13.45 4.79 12.41
N ILE A 254 13.11 5.57 11.38
CA ILE A 254 11.79 5.66 10.75
C ILE A 254 11.77 4.80 9.48
N LYS A 255 10.72 3.99 9.29
CA LYS A 255 10.32 3.39 7.99
C LYS A 255 8.96 3.95 7.59
N VAL A 256 8.82 4.32 6.31
CA VAL A 256 7.62 4.93 5.71
C VAL A 256 6.77 3.85 5.04
N ALA A 257 5.44 3.90 5.22
CA ALA A 257 4.46 3.05 4.55
C ALA A 257 3.37 3.90 3.87
N VAL A 258 2.93 3.44 2.69
CA VAL A 258 2.03 4.10 1.74
C VAL A 258 0.61 3.54 1.88
N GLU A 259 -0.42 4.39 1.84
CA GLU A 259 -1.85 4.04 1.95
C GLU A 259 -2.46 3.58 0.61
N PRO A 260 -3.41 2.60 0.60
CA PRO A 260 -4.29 2.35 -0.54
C PRO A 260 -5.73 2.84 -0.31
N HIS A 261 -6.31 3.47 -1.34
CA HIS A 261 -7.71 3.92 -1.40
C HIS A 261 -8.65 2.79 -1.86
N VAL A 262 -9.85 2.75 -1.27
CA VAL A 262 -10.90 1.75 -1.50
C VAL A 262 -12.02 2.35 -2.38
N HIS A 263 -12.39 1.66 -3.46
CA HIS A 263 -13.63 1.90 -4.19
C HIS A 263 -14.59 0.70 -4.01
N ARG A 264 -15.85 1.03 -3.71
CA ARG A 264 -16.93 0.11 -3.31
C ARG A 264 -17.74 -0.27 -4.54
N THR A 265 -17.98 -1.57 -4.78
CA THR A 265 -18.93 -2.02 -5.82
C THR A 265 -19.88 -3.05 -5.24
N LEU A 266 -21.18 -2.74 -5.22
CA LEU A 266 -22.24 -3.59 -4.68
C LEU A 266 -22.45 -4.85 -5.55
N ILE A 267 -22.48 -6.05 -4.97
CA ILE A 267 -22.90 -7.29 -5.66
C ILE A 267 -23.85 -8.14 -4.78
N VAL A 268 -24.88 -8.65 -5.45
CA VAL A 268 -26.08 -9.38 -4.99
C VAL A 268 -25.77 -10.81 -4.51
N PRO A 269 -26.57 -11.42 -3.58
CA PRO A 269 -26.27 -12.72 -2.97
C PRO A 269 -26.33 -13.89 -3.96
N LYS A 270 -25.46 -14.89 -3.78
CA LYS A 270 -25.45 -16.13 -4.58
C LYS A 270 -25.63 -17.34 -3.65
N GLU A 271 -26.63 -18.17 -3.91
CA GLU A 271 -27.01 -19.35 -3.12
C GLU A 271 -25.89 -20.40 -3.01
N ALA A 272 -25.81 -21.03 -1.83
CA ALA A 272 -24.81 -22.00 -1.42
C ALA A 272 -25.05 -23.40 -2.02
N LYS A 273 -23.96 -24.14 -2.31
CA LYS A 273 -23.99 -25.57 -2.61
C LYS A 273 -23.42 -26.37 -1.44
N PRO A 274 -23.96 -27.56 -1.12
CA PRO A 274 -23.50 -28.36 0.02
C PRO A 274 -22.17 -29.07 -0.31
N VAL A 275 -21.26 -29.12 0.66
CA VAL A 275 -19.96 -29.79 0.56
C VAL A 275 -19.91 -30.94 1.57
N GLU A 276 -19.75 -32.16 1.08
CA GLU A 276 -19.51 -33.37 1.87
C GLU A 276 -18.05 -33.41 2.39
N GLY A 277 -17.89 -33.61 3.68
CA GLY A 277 -16.60 -33.86 4.36
C GLY A 277 -16.72 -33.67 5.87
N ASP A 278 -16.24 -34.65 6.64
CA ASP A 278 -16.36 -34.81 8.11
C ASP A 278 -16.64 -33.50 8.89
N GLY A 279 -17.85 -33.43 9.44
CA GLY A 279 -18.55 -32.23 9.91
C GLY A 279 -18.03 -31.57 11.19
N GLN A 280 -16.72 -31.46 11.40
CA GLN A 280 -16.17 -30.68 12.51
C GLN A 280 -15.35 -29.47 12.03
N LEU A 281 -15.74 -28.29 12.52
CA LEU A 281 -14.98 -27.06 12.37
C LEU A 281 -13.74 -27.09 13.25
N GLY A 282 -12.60 -26.58 12.76
CA GLY A 282 -11.38 -26.45 13.55
C GLY A 282 -11.45 -25.25 14.51
N ARG A 283 -10.45 -25.10 15.39
CA ARG A 283 -10.44 -24.03 16.41
C ARG A 283 -10.52 -22.63 15.81
N CYS A 284 -9.85 -22.40 14.67
CA CYS A 284 -9.83 -21.10 14.01
C CYS A 284 -11.18 -20.80 13.33
N GLU A 285 -11.75 -21.80 12.66
CA GLU A 285 -13.07 -21.73 12.04
C GLU A 285 -14.16 -21.42 13.08
N ARG A 286 -14.13 -22.12 14.22
CA ARG A 286 -15.07 -21.87 15.32
C ARG A 286 -14.94 -20.47 15.92
N ALA A 287 -13.72 -19.95 16.08
CA ALA A 287 -13.50 -18.60 16.60
C ALA A 287 -13.97 -17.51 15.63
N ILE A 288 -13.75 -17.71 14.32
CA ILE A 288 -14.23 -16.78 13.28
C ILE A 288 -15.76 -16.80 13.22
N LEU A 289 -16.34 -18.00 13.12
CA LEU A 289 -17.78 -18.15 13.00
C LEU A 289 -18.49 -17.70 14.28
N GLY A 290 -17.98 -18.08 15.44
CA GLY A 290 -18.50 -17.67 16.76
C GLY A 290 -18.58 -16.15 16.94
N PHE A 291 -17.60 -15.41 16.42
CA PHE A 291 -17.67 -13.94 16.37
C PHE A 291 -18.74 -13.43 15.41
N LEU A 292 -18.78 -13.95 14.18
CA LEU A 292 -19.70 -13.43 13.16
C LEU A 292 -21.18 -13.73 13.48
N ILE A 293 -21.47 -14.87 14.10
CA ILE A 293 -22.84 -15.23 14.51
C ILE A 293 -23.34 -14.43 15.72
N SER A 294 -22.43 -13.82 16.50
CA SER A 294 -22.80 -12.88 17.56
C SER A 294 -23.34 -11.56 16.99
N TYR A 295 -23.06 -11.27 15.72
CA TYR A 295 -23.48 -10.03 15.05
C TYR A 295 -24.06 -10.34 13.66
N PRO A 296 -25.19 -11.08 13.58
CA PRO A 296 -25.77 -11.49 12.31
C PRO A 296 -26.16 -10.27 11.47
N GLY A 297 -25.87 -10.33 10.17
CA GLY A 297 -26.10 -9.24 9.22
C GLY A 297 -25.12 -8.06 9.31
N LYS A 298 -24.25 -7.99 10.33
CA LYS A 298 -23.18 -6.99 10.38
C LYS A 298 -22.01 -7.41 9.48
N VAL A 299 -21.39 -6.41 8.86
CA VAL A 299 -20.33 -6.58 7.85
C VAL A 299 -19.00 -6.09 8.41
N PHE A 300 -17.98 -6.95 8.39
CA PHE A 300 -16.67 -6.66 8.96
C PHE A 300 -15.56 -6.86 7.93
N SER A 301 -14.54 -6.02 7.94
CA SER A 301 -13.34 -6.26 7.14
C SER A 301 -12.62 -7.52 7.61
N LYS A 302 -11.88 -8.17 6.69
CA LYS A 302 -10.99 -9.29 7.01
C LYS A 302 -10.06 -9.02 8.21
N VAL A 303 -9.58 -7.78 8.32
CA VAL A 303 -8.69 -7.39 9.41
C VAL A 303 -9.45 -7.35 10.73
N GLN A 304 -10.63 -6.72 10.77
CA GLN A 304 -11.50 -6.70 11.97
C GLN A 304 -11.86 -8.12 12.44
N VAL A 305 -12.23 -9.02 11.53
CA VAL A 305 -12.54 -10.41 11.89
C VAL A 305 -11.32 -11.13 12.46
N ALA A 306 -10.13 -10.91 11.90
CA ALA A 306 -8.89 -11.48 12.43
C ALA A 306 -8.60 -10.95 13.85
N VAL A 307 -8.77 -9.64 14.04
CA VAL A 307 -8.60 -8.97 15.34
C VAL A 307 -9.54 -9.56 16.39
N MET A 308 -10.84 -9.63 16.09
CA MET A 308 -11.87 -10.07 17.03
C MET A 308 -11.83 -11.57 17.33
N SER A 309 -11.38 -12.38 16.37
CA SER A 309 -11.16 -13.82 16.56
C SER A 309 -9.78 -14.16 17.15
N GLY A 310 -8.90 -13.16 17.38
CA GLY A 310 -7.59 -13.35 18.00
C GLY A 310 -6.47 -13.84 17.07
N TYR A 311 -6.71 -13.85 15.75
CA TYR A 311 -5.79 -14.34 14.73
C TYR A 311 -5.10 -13.22 13.94
N SER A 312 -4.09 -13.60 13.15
CA SER A 312 -3.46 -12.69 12.19
C SER A 312 -4.14 -12.80 10.83
N HIS A 313 -4.54 -11.66 10.26
CA HIS A 313 -5.19 -11.58 8.94
C HIS A 313 -4.31 -12.14 7.80
N SER A 314 -2.99 -12.22 8.00
CA SER A 314 -2.01 -12.67 7.00
C SER A 314 -1.62 -14.14 7.16
N SER A 315 -2.04 -14.80 8.24
CA SER A 315 -1.66 -16.20 8.49
C SER A 315 -2.35 -17.18 7.53
N GLY A 316 -1.61 -18.20 7.08
CA GLY A 316 -2.16 -19.24 6.18
C GLY A 316 -3.36 -19.96 6.79
N GLY A 317 -3.28 -20.32 8.08
CA GLY A 317 -4.37 -20.99 8.79
C GLY A 317 -5.67 -20.17 8.83
N PHE A 318 -5.58 -18.87 9.10
CA PHE A 318 -6.75 -17.98 9.08
C PHE A 318 -7.39 -17.86 7.68
N ASN A 319 -6.57 -17.76 6.63
CA ASN A 319 -7.06 -17.69 5.26
C ASN A 319 -7.74 -19.00 4.82
N ASN A 320 -7.19 -20.13 5.22
CA ASN A 320 -7.76 -21.45 4.96
C ASN A 320 -9.09 -21.62 5.71
N ALA A 321 -9.16 -21.22 6.97
CA ALA A 321 -10.38 -21.26 7.78
C ALA A 321 -11.50 -20.42 7.18
N LEU A 322 -11.22 -19.18 6.78
CA LEU A 322 -12.20 -18.36 6.06
C LEU A 322 -12.62 -19.04 4.75
N GLY A 323 -11.71 -19.74 4.05
CA GLY A 323 -12.00 -20.40 2.78
C GLY A 323 -12.99 -21.53 2.97
N LYS A 324 -12.75 -22.37 3.99
CA LYS A 324 -13.62 -23.47 4.41
C LYS A 324 -15.00 -22.96 4.81
N LEU A 325 -15.08 -21.96 5.68
CA LEU A 325 -16.36 -21.38 6.11
C LEU A 325 -17.18 -20.81 4.94
N ASN A 326 -16.52 -20.16 3.97
CA ASN A 326 -17.19 -19.63 2.78
C ASN A 326 -17.67 -20.75 1.85
N SER A 327 -16.89 -21.83 1.67
CA SER A 327 -17.33 -22.98 0.89
C SER A 327 -18.49 -23.76 1.52
N MET A 328 -18.61 -23.71 2.84
CA MET A 328 -19.72 -24.31 3.59
C MET A 328 -20.97 -23.42 3.62
N GLY A 329 -20.93 -22.23 3.02
CA GLY A 329 -22.04 -21.28 3.04
C GLY A 329 -22.29 -20.60 4.40
N LEU A 330 -21.39 -20.80 5.38
CA LEU A 330 -21.54 -20.27 6.75
C LEU A 330 -21.15 -18.80 6.87
N ILE A 331 -20.42 -18.26 5.89
CA ILE A 331 -20.07 -16.84 5.81
C ILE A 331 -20.15 -16.38 4.36
N GLN A 332 -20.45 -15.10 4.16
CA GLN A 332 -20.41 -14.43 2.87
C GLN A 332 -19.20 -13.52 2.77
N ARG A 333 -18.64 -13.40 1.56
CA ARG A 333 -17.51 -12.52 1.23
C ARG A 333 -17.90 -11.55 0.14
N ASP A 334 -17.80 -10.26 0.43
CA ASP A 334 -17.96 -9.20 -0.58
C ASP A 334 -16.82 -8.18 -0.46
N ASN A 335 -16.05 -7.99 -1.53
CA ASN A 335 -14.96 -7.01 -1.61
C ASN A 335 -13.99 -6.99 -0.40
N GLY A 336 -13.71 -8.14 0.20
CA GLY A 336 -12.84 -8.26 1.37
C GLY A 336 -13.52 -8.03 2.72
N MET A 337 -14.83 -7.76 2.71
CA MET A 337 -15.70 -7.78 3.86
C MET A 337 -16.32 -9.17 4.06
N LEU A 338 -16.66 -9.46 5.31
CA LEU A 338 -17.09 -10.74 5.84
C LEU A 338 -18.34 -10.53 6.68
N MET A 339 -19.34 -11.38 6.46
CA MET A 339 -20.56 -11.38 7.27
C MET A 339 -21.11 -12.80 7.41
N ASN A 340 -21.91 -13.02 8.45
CA ASN A 340 -22.84 -14.14 8.54
C ASN A 340 -24.26 -13.56 8.46
N ASP A 341 -25.13 -14.16 7.67
CA ASP A 341 -26.49 -13.67 7.42
C ASP A 341 -27.53 -14.22 8.43
N GLY A 342 -27.10 -15.06 9.37
CA GLY A 342 -27.96 -15.73 10.34
C GLY A 342 -28.81 -16.87 9.75
N GLY A 343 -28.72 -17.13 8.44
CA GLY A 343 -29.55 -18.11 7.73
C GLY A 343 -28.98 -19.53 7.69
N SER A 344 -27.77 -19.74 8.21
CA SER A 344 -27.09 -21.03 8.19
C SER A 344 -27.54 -21.94 9.33
N ASP A 345 -27.81 -23.21 9.04
CA ASP A 345 -27.97 -24.23 10.10
C ASP A 345 -26.61 -24.50 10.77
N LEU A 346 -26.52 -24.18 12.05
CA LEU A 346 -25.30 -24.34 12.87
C LEU A 346 -25.33 -25.61 13.73
N SER A 347 -26.42 -26.39 13.65
CA SER A 347 -26.64 -27.58 14.46
C SER A 347 -25.52 -28.60 14.26
N GLY A 348 -24.91 -29.07 15.36
CA GLY A 348 -23.84 -30.08 15.31
C GLY A 348 -22.43 -29.54 15.00
N LEU A 349 -22.26 -28.24 14.72
CA LEU A 349 -20.93 -27.65 14.45
C LEU A 349 -20.12 -27.28 15.70
N GLY A 350 -20.76 -27.31 16.88
CA GLY A 350 -20.12 -26.99 18.16
C GLY A 350 -19.57 -25.56 18.23
N VAL A 351 -20.29 -24.61 17.64
CA VAL A 351 -19.95 -23.18 17.66
C VAL A 351 -20.93 -22.45 18.54
N GLU A 352 -20.40 -21.73 19.53
CA GLU A 352 -21.17 -20.85 20.38
C GLU A 352 -20.87 -19.38 20.04
N PRO A 353 -21.84 -18.47 20.18
CA PRO A 353 -21.60 -17.03 20.04
C PRO A 353 -20.47 -16.57 20.98
N GLN A 354 -19.52 -15.81 20.46
CA GLN A 354 -18.41 -15.26 21.24
C GLN A 354 -18.43 -13.74 21.17
N SER A 355 -18.51 -13.08 22.34
CA SER A 355 -18.25 -11.64 22.44
C SER A 355 -16.86 -11.36 21.88
N GLY A 356 -16.75 -10.40 20.95
CA GLY A 356 -15.49 -10.07 20.30
C GLY A 356 -14.38 -9.84 21.32
N ASN A 357 -13.22 -10.46 21.13
CA ASN A 357 -12.14 -10.37 22.13
C ASN A 357 -11.31 -9.08 21.96
N LEU A 358 -12.00 -7.95 21.86
CA LEU A 358 -11.37 -6.65 21.67
C LEU A 358 -10.40 -6.34 22.81
N ASN A 359 -10.75 -6.69 24.05
CA ASN A 359 -9.90 -6.47 25.22
C ASN A 359 -8.60 -7.30 25.20
N SER A 360 -8.63 -8.60 24.83
CA SER A 360 -7.39 -9.39 24.67
C SER A 360 -6.54 -8.86 23.52
N TRP A 361 -7.18 -8.31 22.49
CA TRP A 361 -6.46 -7.76 21.36
C TRP A 361 -5.87 -6.37 21.66
N ILE A 362 -6.58 -5.51 22.40
CA ILE A 362 -6.06 -4.23 22.94
C ILE A 362 -4.82 -4.51 23.80
N ALA A 363 -4.77 -5.61 24.54
CA ALA A 363 -3.58 -5.99 25.31
C ALA A 363 -2.32 -6.22 24.43
N ARG A 364 -2.50 -6.49 23.13
CA ARG A 364 -1.41 -6.67 22.14
C ARG A 364 -0.98 -5.36 21.47
N LEU A 365 -1.69 -4.26 21.73
CA LEU A 365 -1.32 -2.94 21.24
C LEU A 365 -0.14 -2.36 22.05
N SER A 366 0.72 -1.62 21.37
CA SER A 366 1.80 -0.86 22.01
C SER A 366 1.23 0.20 22.96
N LYS A 367 2.09 0.72 23.85
CA LYS A 367 1.70 1.73 24.85
C LYS A 367 1.08 2.97 24.22
N CYS A 368 1.59 3.42 23.06
CA CYS A 368 1.09 4.59 22.35
C CYS A 368 -0.27 4.30 21.68
N GLU A 369 -0.40 3.16 21.02
CA GLU A 369 -1.66 2.74 20.38
C GLU A 369 -2.80 2.57 21.41
N ARG A 370 -2.50 1.99 22.57
CA ARG A 370 -3.48 1.86 23.66
C ARG A 370 -3.93 3.21 24.20
N ALA A 371 -2.99 4.13 24.44
CA ALA A 371 -3.30 5.46 24.95
C ALA A 371 -4.21 6.24 23.97
N ILE A 372 -3.93 6.15 22.67
CA ILE A 372 -4.77 6.73 21.62
C ILE A 372 -6.15 6.11 21.63
N PHE A 373 -6.24 4.78 21.59
CA PHE A 373 -7.52 4.09 21.51
C PHE A 373 -8.39 4.39 22.74
N GLN A 374 -7.80 4.32 23.95
CA GLN A 374 -8.50 4.61 25.20
C GLN A 374 -9.02 6.06 25.25
N TYR A 375 -8.20 7.03 24.87
CA TYR A 375 -8.63 8.44 24.85
C TYR A 375 -9.82 8.65 23.91
N LEU A 376 -9.79 8.04 22.72
CA LEU A 376 -10.90 8.12 21.76
C LEU A 376 -12.15 7.36 22.24
N SER A 377 -12.00 6.28 23.03
CA SER A 377 -13.13 5.57 23.65
C SER A 377 -13.84 6.44 24.68
N GLU A 378 -13.10 7.24 25.44
CA GLU A 378 -13.63 8.05 26.53
C GLU A 378 -14.14 9.42 26.07
N ASN A 379 -13.50 10.01 25.05
CA ASN A 379 -13.74 11.41 24.63
C ASN A 379 -14.36 11.53 23.23
N GLY A 380 -14.54 10.43 22.51
CA GLY A 380 -15.13 10.42 21.17
C GLY A 380 -14.17 10.93 20.10
N GLU A 381 -14.69 11.75 19.19
CA GLU A 381 -13.91 12.26 18.05
C GLU A 381 -13.04 13.47 18.41
N THR A 382 -11.85 13.54 17.83
CA THR A 382 -10.92 14.65 18.08
C THR A 382 -10.01 14.87 16.88
N ASP A 383 -9.22 15.95 16.88
CA ASP A 383 -8.17 16.16 15.90
C ASP A 383 -6.81 15.62 16.37
N LYS A 384 -5.88 15.53 15.42
CA LYS A 384 -4.54 14.98 15.66
C LYS A 384 -3.73 15.79 16.69
N LEU A 385 -3.88 17.11 16.75
CA LEU A 385 -3.10 17.97 17.63
C LEU A 385 -3.57 17.79 19.08
N ASN A 386 -4.88 17.83 19.27
CA ASN A 386 -5.52 17.62 20.56
C ASN A 386 -5.28 16.19 21.08
N LEU A 387 -5.39 15.18 20.20
CA LEU A 387 -5.10 13.79 20.55
C LEU A 387 -3.66 13.59 21.03
N GLY A 388 -2.67 14.20 20.35
CA GLY A 388 -1.28 14.11 20.78
C GLY A 388 -1.07 14.78 22.15
N GLY A 389 -1.58 16.00 22.32
CA GLY A 389 -1.52 16.71 23.59
C GLY A 389 -2.12 15.92 24.75
N ALA A 390 -3.32 15.37 24.56
CA ALA A 390 -4.04 14.63 25.59
C ALA A 390 -3.43 13.26 25.93
N THR A 391 -2.80 12.60 24.96
CA THR A 391 -2.13 11.31 25.18
C THR A 391 -0.67 11.44 25.60
N ASN A 392 -0.18 12.67 25.83
CA ASN A 392 1.20 12.99 26.15
C ASN A 392 2.21 12.50 25.08
N TYR A 393 1.83 12.61 23.80
CA TYR A 393 2.68 12.31 22.65
C TYR A 393 2.74 13.49 21.68
N SER A 394 3.89 13.73 21.07
CA SER A 394 3.99 14.78 20.06
C SER A 394 3.21 14.39 18.79
N PRO A 395 2.27 15.23 18.31
CA PRO A 395 1.51 15.00 17.07
C PRO A 395 2.40 14.88 15.82
N THR A 396 3.61 15.43 15.87
CA THR A 396 4.59 15.42 14.78
C THR A 396 5.58 14.25 14.90
N SER A 397 5.60 13.53 16.02
CA SER A 397 6.51 12.41 16.21
C SER A 397 6.20 11.22 15.30
N GLY A 398 7.26 10.55 14.79
CA GLY A 398 7.11 9.36 13.96
C GLY A 398 6.40 8.21 14.69
N GLY A 399 6.65 8.04 15.99
CA GLY A 399 6.01 7.00 16.80
C GLY A 399 4.49 7.17 16.92
N PHE A 400 4.03 8.39 17.18
CA PHE A 400 2.60 8.71 17.25
C PHE A 400 1.90 8.54 15.89
N ASN A 401 2.56 9.00 14.81
CA ASN A 401 2.05 8.84 13.45
C ASN A 401 1.96 7.37 13.01
N ASN A 402 2.95 6.56 13.37
CA ASN A 402 2.95 5.13 13.11
C ASN A 402 1.84 4.42 13.90
N ALA A 403 1.62 4.79 15.16
CA ALA A 403 0.53 4.25 15.98
C ALA A 403 -0.84 4.58 15.35
N LEU A 404 -1.06 5.82 14.92
CA LEU A 404 -2.29 6.21 14.21
C LEU A 404 -2.47 5.46 12.89
N GLY A 405 -1.43 5.36 12.07
CA GLY A 405 -1.47 4.64 10.80
C GLY A 405 -1.79 3.16 11.01
N ARG A 406 -1.22 2.55 12.05
CA ARG A 406 -1.45 1.15 12.39
C ARG A 406 -2.86 0.90 12.93
N LEU A 407 -3.36 1.73 13.85
CA LEU A 407 -4.74 1.65 14.32
C LEU A 407 -5.76 1.83 13.17
N ASN A 408 -5.48 2.74 12.24
CA ASN A 408 -6.30 2.95 11.04
C ASN A 408 -6.25 1.74 10.11
N SER A 409 -5.07 1.17 9.87
CA SER A 409 -4.88 -0.04 9.06
C SER A 409 -5.56 -1.27 9.67
N LEU A 410 -5.70 -1.29 10.99
CA LEU A 410 -6.38 -2.35 11.74
C LEU A 410 -7.90 -2.13 11.82
N GLY A 411 -8.40 -1.03 11.24
CA GLY A 411 -9.84 -0.70 11.21
C GLY A 411 -10.41 -0.29 12.56
N LEU A 412 -9.56 -0.05 13.57
CA LEU A 412 -9.98 0.33 14.92
C LEU A 412 -10.36 1.80 15.04
N ILE A 413 -9.70 2.65 14.27
CA ILE A 413 -10.00 4.07 14.19
C ILE A 413 -10.26 4.44 12.74
N LYS A 414 -11.02 5.52 12.55
CA LYS A 414 -11.30 6.11 11.23
C LYS A 414 -10.82 7.55 11.23
N ARG A 415 -10.21 7.96 10.13
CA ARG A 415 -9.79 9.34 9.88
C ARG A 415 -10.65 9.92 8.76
N THR A 416 -11.27 11.07 9.00
CA THR A 416 -12.04 11.77 7.96
C THR A 416 -11.16 12.81 7.25
N GLY A 417 -11.57 13.23 6.04
CA GLY A 417 -10.81 14.18 5.22
C GLY A 417 -10.56 15.54 5.89
N ASN A 418 -11.32 15.87 6.94
CA ASN A 418 -11.19 17.10 7.71
C ASN A 418 -10.17 16.99 8.87
N GLY A 419 -9.44 15.86 8.97
CA GLY A 419 -8.44 15.64 10.02
C GLY A 419 -8.99 15.13 11.35
N VAL A 420 -10.30 14.84 11.41
CA VAL A 420 -10.97 14.25 12.58
C VAL A 420 -10.63 12.75 12.67
N ILE A 421 -10.38 12.30 13.89
CA ILE A 421 -10.00 10.94 14.25
C ILE A 421 -11.02 10.46 15.28
N GLN A 422 -11.61 9.29 15.04
CA GLN A 422 -12.57 8.66 15.96
C GLN A 422 -12.42 7.13 15.93
N ILE A 423 -12.97 6.44 16.92
CA ILE A 423 -13.11 4.98 16.86
C ILE A 423 -14.01 4.63 15.68
N ASN A 424 -13.71 3.53 14.99
CA ASN A 424 -14.57 3.08 13.92
C ASN A 424 -15.96 2.75 14.48
N PRO A 425 -17.05 3.42 14.00
CA PRO A 425 -18.40 3.22 14.55
C PRO A 425 -18.87 1.77 14.51
N GLU A 426 -18.41 1.02 13.50
CA GLU A 426 -18.69 -0.42 13.34
C GLU A 426 -18.12 -1.29 14.49
N ILE A 427 -17.17 -0.75 15.26
CA ILE A 427 -16.53 -1.40 16.41
C ILE A 427 -16.98 -0.79 17.74
N SER A 428 -17.38 0.49 17.78
CA SER A 428 -17.85 1.13 19.01
C SER A 428 -19.17 0.56 19.54
N GLU A 429 -19.93 -0.13 18.68
CA GLU A 429 -21.20 -0.79 19.00
C GLU A 429 -21.06 -2.29 19.33
N LEU A 430 -19.83 -2.83 19.39
CA LEU A 430 -19.55 -4.24 19.70
C LEU A 430 -19.22 -4.41 21.17
#